data_AF-A0A223VBA3-F1
#
_entry.id   AF-A0A223VBA3-F1
#
_cell.length_a   1.000
_cell.length_b   1.000
_cell.length_c   1.000
_cell.angle_alpha   90.00
_cell.angle_beta   90.00
_cell.angle_gamma   90.00
#
_symmetry.space_group_name_H-M   'P 1'
#
loop_
_entity.id
_entity.type
_entity.pdbx_description
1 polymer ?
#
loop_
_entity_poly.entity_id
_entity_poly.type
_entity_poly.pdbx_seq_one_letter_code
_entity_poly.pdbx_strand_id
1 'polypeptide(L)'
;METQGLSKKRKIAGWVFAGLLTALLLFSAMGKFTMPEMAENFTNWGLGDWRTIIALGEIISAFLFLFPKTNVYGVFLLSAHMGGAIVTHMSHGEPFIVQSVILVLVWITAFIRNPELLPKFKS
;
A
#
# COMPACT_ATOMS: atom_id res chain seq x y z
N MET A 1 5.33 27.05 -20.06
CA MET A 1 4.36 25.99 -19.71
C MET A 1 3.91 26.26 -18.28
N GLU A 2 2.76 26.91 -18.11
CA GLU A 2 2.25 27.25 -16.78
C GLU A 2 1.96 25.96 -16.02
N THR A 3 2.68 25.72 -14.93
CA THR A 3 2.35 24.66 -13.99
C THR A 3 1.10 25.10 -13.23
N GLN A 4 -0.08 24.90 -13.82
CA GLN A 4 -1.34 25.05 -13.10
C GLN A 4 -1.29 24.11 -11.88
N GLY A 5 -1.06 24.70 -10.71
CA GLY A 5 -0.96 23.95 -9.46
C GLY A 5 -2.25 23.18 -9.21
N LEU A 6 -2.12 21.95 -8.69
CA LEU A 6 -3.24 21.09 -8.33
C LEU A 6 -4.35 21.87 -7.59
N SER A 7 -5.60 21.68 -7.98
CA SER A 7 -6.75 22.33 -7.33
C SER A 7 -6.79 22.01 -5.83
N LYS A 8 -7.26 22.96 -5.01
CA LYS A 8 -7.32 22.80 -3.54
C LYS A 8 -8.09 21.53 -3.14
N LYS A 9 -9.19 21.23 -3.83
CA LYS A 9 -9.99 20.01 -3.61
C LYS A 9 -9.18 18.74 -3.88
N ARG A 10 -8.42 18.70 -4.98
CA ARG A 10 -7.58 17.54 -5.34
C ARG A 10 -6.45 17.32 -4.34
N LYS A 11 -5.80 18.40 -3.87
CA LYS A 11 -4.77 18.33 -2.82
C LYS A 11 -5.32 17.73 -1.53
N ILE A 12 -6.49 18.20 -1.08
CA ILE A 12 -7.14 17.68 0.14
C ILE A 12 -7.49 16.21 -0.03
N ALA A 13 -8.16 15.83 -1.13
CA ALA A 13 -8.50 14.45 -1.42
C ALA A 13 -7.26 13.54 -1.41
N GLY A 14 -6.18 13.96 -2.08
CA GLY A 14 -4.92 13.21 -2.12
C GLY A 14 -4.32 12.97 -0.74
N TRP A 15 -4.34 13.96 0.15
CA TRP A 15 -3.85 13.81 1.52
C TRP A 15 -4.76 12.94 2.39
N VAL A 16 -6.08 13.07 2.25
CA VAL A 16 -7.04 12.24 2.98
C VAL A 16 -6.87 10.78 2.59
N PHE A 17 -6.85 10.46 1.29
CA PHE A 17 -6.66 9.07 0.85
C PHE A 17 -5.29 8.52 1.24
N ALA A 18 -4.21 9.31 1.10
CA ALA A 18 -2.89 8.87 1.50
C ALA A 18 -2.81 8.60 3.01
N GLY A 19 -3.38 9.48 3.83
CA GLY A 19 -3.44 9.31 5.28
C GLY A 19 -4.23 8.07 5.69
N LEU A 20 -5.43 7.87 5.12
CA LEU A 20 -6.27 6.70 5.41
C LEU A 20 -5.61 5.39 5.00
N LEU A 21 -5.04 5.31 3.79
CA LEU A 21 -4.33 4.11 3.33
C LEU A 21 -3.08 3.84 4.18
N THR A 22 -2.32 4.87 4.53
CA THR A 22 -1.15 4.71 5.39
C THR A 22 -1.56 4.21 6.77
N ALA A 23 -2.60 4.79 7.38
CA ALA A 23 -3.10 4.35 8.68
C ALA A 23 -3.58 2.89 8.65
N LEU A 24 -4.31 2.49 7.61
CA LEU A 24 -4.76 1.12 7.39
C LEU A 24 -3.58 0.14 7.30
N LEU A 25 -2.57 0.47 6.48
CA LEU A 25 -1.38 -0.37 6.29
C LEU A 25 -0.53 -0.45 7.56
N LEU A 26 -0.38 0.65 8.29
CA LEU A 26 0.31 0.64 9.58
C LEU A 26 -0.46 -0.19 10.62
N PHE A 27 -1.79 -0.12 10.65
CA PHE A 27 -2.60 -0.97 11.51
C PHE A 27 -2.42 -2.46 11.16
N SER A 28 -2.46 -2.80 9.87
CA SER A 28 -2.18 -4.15 9.36
C SER A 28 -0.78 -4.64 9.78
N ALA A 29 0.25 -3.80 9.62
CA ALA A 29 1.61 -4.15 10.00
C ALA A 29 1.77 -4.31 11.52
N MET A 30 1.13 -3.45 12.32
CA MET A 30 1.13 -3.58 13.77
C MET A 30 0.43 -4.86 14.23
N GLY A 31 -0.69 -5.22 13.59
CA GLY A 31 -1.38 -6.49 13.83
C GLY A 31 -0.46 -7.69 13.64
N LYS A 32 0.46 -7.64 12.66
CA LYS A 32 1.47 -8.70 12.48
C LYS A 32 2.41 -8.86 13.67
N PHE A 33 2.54 -7.89 14.57
CA PHE A 33 3.32 -8.02 15.80
C PHE A 33 2.47 -8.35 17.03
N THR A 34 1.27 -7.78 17.11
CA THR A 34 0.51 -7.75 18.37
C THR A 34 -0.71 -8.69 18.38
N MET A 35 -1.22 -9.09 17.21
CA MET A 35 -2.42 -9.93 17.13
C MET A 35 -2.05 -11.41 17.01
N PRO A 36 -2.51 -12.27 17.95
CA PRO A 36 -2.27 -13.72 17.88
C PRO A 36 -2.80 -14.35 16.58
N GLU A 37 -3.98 -13.92 16.12
CA GLU A 37 -4.59 -14.39 14.87
C GLU A 37 -3.67 -14.13 13.66
N MET A 38 -3.01 -12.98 13.58
CA MET A 38 -2.07 -12.69 12.50
C MET A 38 -0.81 -13.56 12.61
N ALA A 39 -0.35 -13.89 13.82
CA ALA A 39 0.77 -14.81 13.99
C ALA A 39 0.40 -16.23 13.51
N GLU A 40 -0.80 -16.70 13.86
CA GLU A 40 -1.32 -17.99 13.42
C GLU A 40 -1.49 -18.05 11.89
N ASN A 41 -2.08 -17.02 11.29
CA ASN A 41 -2.22 -16.93 9.83
C ASN A 41 -0.87 -17.02 9.12
N PHE A 42 0.14 -16.30 9.59
CA PHE A 42 1.48 -16.36 9.00
C PHE A 42 2.12 -17.76 9.14
N THR A 43 1.90 -18.45 10.26
CA THR A 43 2.33 -19.85 10.41
C THR A 43 1.60 -20.76 9.41
N ASN A 44 0.29 -20.62 9.27
CA ASN A 44 -0.52 -21.39 8.33
C ASN A 44 -0.13 -21.14 6.86
N TRP A 45 0.27 -19.91 6.55
CA TRP A 45 0.78 -19.54 5.22
C TRP A 45 2.22 -19.99 4.95
N GLY A 46 2.90 -20.60 5.92
CA GLY A 46 4.32 -20.98 5.82
C GLY A 46 5.28 -19.78 5.84
N LEU A 47 4.83 -18.62 6.33
CA LEU A 47 5.56 -17.36 6.36
C LEU A 47 5.92 -16.90 7.79
N GLY A 48 5.72 -17.76 8.80
CA GLY A 48 5.93 -17.44 10.22
C GLY A 48 7.28 -16.77 10.52
N ASP A 49 8.37 -17.36 10.03
CA ASP A 49 9.74 -16.85 10.22
C ASP A 49 9.98 -15.50 9.51
N TRP A 50 9.23 -15.24 8.45
CA TRP A 50 9.34 -14.02 7.63
C TRP A 50 8.38 -12.91 8.08
N ARG A 51 7.50 -13.18 9.05
CA ARG A 51 6.45 -12.25 9.52
C ARG A 51 7.01 -10.87 9.89
N THR A 52 8.10 -10.85 10.65
CA THR A 52 8.75 -9.61 11.12
C THR A 52 9.26 -8.77 9.95
N ILE A 53 9.98 -9.37 9.00
CA ILE A 53 10.55 -8.62 7.87
C ILE A 53 9.46 -8.15 6.91
N ILE A 54 8.39 -8.93 6.73
CA ILE A 54 7.22 -8.55 5.92
C ILE A 54 6.51 -7.34 6.56
N ALA A 55 6.32 -7.34 7.88
CA ALA A 55 5.71 -6.23 8.61
C ALA A 55 6.57 -4.95 8.55
N LEU A 56 7.89 -5.07 8.71
CA LEU A 56 8.81 -3.92 8.54
C LEU A 56 8.78 -3.37 7.10
N GLY A 57 8.75 -4.25 6.10
CA GLY A 57 8.61 -3.88 4.71
C GLY A 57 7.32 -3.10 4.43
N GLU A 58 6.20 -3.54 5.01
CA GLU A 58 4.92 -2.84 4.92
C GLU A 58 4.99 -1.44 5.55
N ILE A 59 5.57 -1.30 6.75
CA ILE A 59 5.72 -0.02 7.45
C ILE A 59 6.56 0.96 6.61
N ILE A 60 7.72 0.51 6.12
CA ILE A 60 8.61 1.34 5.30
C ILE A 60 7.88 1.79 4.03
N SER A 61 7.18 0.87 3.37
CA SER A 61 6.43 1.15 2.15
C SER A 61 5.31 2.17 2.39
N ALA A 62 4.58 2.04 3.50
CA ALA A 62 3.52 2.95 3.90
C ALA A 62 4.06 4.37 4.16
N PHE A 63 5.19 4.51 4.86
CA PHE A 63 5.82 5.83 5.06
C PHE A 63 6.35 6.43 3.76
N LEU A 64 7.04 5.64 2.93
CA LEU A 64 7.50 6.12 1.63
C LEU A 64 6.33 6.60 0.77
N PHE A 65 5.20 5.89 0.81
CA PHE A 65 3.96 6.29 0.15
C PHE A 65 3.38 7.58 0.73
N LEU A 66 3.38 7.77 2.05
CA LEU A 66 2.84 8.97 2.68
C LEU A 66 3.61 10.23 2.27
N PHE A 67 4.95 10.20 2.22
CA PHE A 67 5.74 11.40 1.93
C PHE A 67 5.79 11.75 0.43
N PRO A 68 5.46 13.00 0.02
CA PRO A 68 5.39 13.37 -1.40
C PRO A 68 6.67 13.12 -2.20
N LYS A 69 7.84 13.35 -1.60
CA LYS A 69 9.14 13.19 -2.28
C LYS A 69 9.50 11.73 -2.56
N THR A 70 8.93 10.79 -1.81
CA THR A 70 9.24 9.35 -1.92
C THR A 70 8.06 8.52 -2.37
N ASN A 71 6.91 9.16 -2.64
CA ASN A 71 5.63 8.49 -2.88
C ASN A 71 5.72 7.39 -3.95
N VAL A 72 6.44 7.67 -5.04
CA VAL A 72 6.61 6.73 -6.17
C VAL A 72 7.27 5.41 -5.71
N TYR A 73 8.30 5.47 -4.87
CA TYR A 73 8.93 4.27 -4.32
C TYR A 73 7.96 3.49 -3.43
N GLY A 74 7.17 4.20 -2.61
CA GLY A 74 6.12 3.60 -1.81
C GLY A 74 5.07 2.88 -2.64
N VAL A 75 4.63 3.46 -3.77
CA VAL A 75 3.67 2.82 -4.69
C VAL A 75 4.20 1.50 -5.23
N PHE A 76 5.46 1.47 -5.68
CA PHE A 76 6.06 0.23 -6.20
C PHE A 76 6.22 -0.84 -5.11
N LEU A 77 6.70 -0.46 -3.92
CA LEU A 77 6.85 -1.39 -2.82
C LEU A 77 5.51 -1.92 -2.30
N LEU A 78 4.50 -1.05 -2.19
CA LEU A 78 3.13 -1.47 -1.85
C LEU A 78 2.51 -2.35 -2.93
N SER A 79 2.86 -2.14 -4.20
CA SER A 79 2.42 -3.04 -5.29
C SER A 79 3.02 -4.43 -5.15
N ALA A 80 4.31 -4.52 -4.84
CA ALA A 80 4.96 -5.80 -4.56
C ALA A 80 4.38 -6.48 -3.30
N HIS A 81 4.19 -5.72 -2.22
CA HIS A 81 3.65 -6.22 -0.96
C HIS A 81 2.20 -6.73 -1.12
N MET A 82 1.32 -5.94 -1.75
CA MET A 82 -0.06 -6.35 -2.03
C MET A 82 -0.12 -7.52 -3.03
N GLY A 83 0.74 -7.55 -4.05
CA GLY A 83 0.83 -8.68 -4.97
C GLY A 83 1.18 -9.98 -4.26
N GLY A 84 2.15 -9.94 -3.34
CA GLY A 84 2.48 -11.06 -2.48
C GLY A 84 1.29 -11.50 -1.62
N ALA A 85 0.62 -10.55 -0.96
CA ALA A 85 -0.56 -10.85 -0.15
C ALA A 85 -1.69 -11.49 -0.97
N ILE A 86 -1.98 -10.98 -2.17
CA ILE A 86 -3.00 -11.54 -3.07
C ILE A 86 -2.68 -13.01 -3.39
N VAL A 87 -1.44 -13.30 -3.80
CA VAL A 87 -1.03 -14.68 -4.13
C VAL A 87 -1.09 -15.58 -2.90
N THR A 88 -0.67 -15.11 -1.72
CA THR A 88 -0.77 -15.86 -0.47
C THR A 88 -2.21 -16.24 -0.15
N HIS A 89 -3.16 -15.31 -0.22
CA HIS A 89 -4.58 -15.62 0.01
C HIS A 89 -5.11 -16.61 -1.04
N MET A 90 -4.80 -16.39 -2.33
CA MET A 90 -5.24 -17.28 -3.40
C MET A 90 -4.69 -18.71 -3.25
N SER A 91 -3.42 -18.86 -2.86
CA SER A 91 -2.80 -20.18 -2.71
C SER A 91 -3.37 -21.00 -1.54
N HIS A 92 -4.07 -20.35 -0.62
CA HIS A 92 -4.72 -20.98 0.54
C HIS A 92 -6.25 -21.03 0.39
N GLY A 93 -6.80 -20.66 -0.77
CA GLY A 93 -8.25 -20.67 -1.01
C GLY A 93 -9.01 -19.59 -0.24
N GLU A 94 -8.32 -18.54 0.21
CA GLU A 94 -8.89 -17.44 0.98
C GLU A 94 -9.32 -16.26 0.07
N PRO A 95 -10.28 -15.42 0.52
CA PRO A 95 -10.65 -14.21 -0.21
C PRO A 95 -9.49 -13.21 -0.34
N PHE A 96 -9.23 -12.75 -1.57
CA PHE A 96 -8.13 -11.82 -1.91
C PHE A 96 -8.62 -10.42 -2.36
N ILE A 97 -9.93 -10.17 -2.26
CA ILE A 97 -10.58 -8.95 -2.77
C ILE A 97 -10.09 -7.71 -2.01
N VAL A 98 -9.91 -7.80 -0.69
CA VAL A 98 -9.52 -6.65 0.14
C VAL A 98 -8.14 -6.12 -0.27
N GLN A 99 -7.17 -7.01 -0.44
CA GLN A 99 -5.80 -6.74 -0.85
C GLN A 99 -5.79 -6.12 -2.26
N SER A 100 -6.63 -6.64 -3.16
CA SER A 100 -6.78 -6.12 -4.52
C SER A 100 -7.36 -4.70 -4.54
N VAL A 101 -8.39 -4.45 -3.73
CA VAL A 101 -9.00 -3.11 -3.60
C VAL A 101 -8.00 -2.12 -3.02
N ILE A 102 -7.25 -2.50 -1.98
CA ILE A 102 -6.21 -1.65 -1.39
C ILE A 102 -5.15 -1.29 -2.45
N LEU A 103 -4.69 -2.26 -3.24
CA LEU A 103 -3.74 -2.02 -4.33
C LEU A 103 -4.28 -1.01 -5.35
N VAL A 104 -5.53 -1.15 -5.78
CA VAL A 104 -6.17 -0.20 -6.69
C VAL A 104 -6.24 1.20 -6.07
N LEU A 105 -6.62 1.30 -4.80
CA LEU A 105 -6.69 2.58 -4.09
C LEU A 105 -5.31 3.24 -3.93
N VAL A 106 -4.25 2.46 -3.73
CA VAL A 106 -2.86 2.96 -3.72
C VAL A 106 -2.52 3.63 -5.05
N TRP A 107 -2.82 2.99 -6.18
CA TRP A 107 -2.58 3.56 -7.51
C TRP A 107 -3.46 4.77 -7.82
N ILE A 108 -4.76 4.72 -7.49
CA ILE A 108 -5.66 5.87 -7.63
C ILE A 108 -5.12 7.08 -6.85
N THR A 109 -4.72 6.86 -5.60
CA THR A 109 -4.16 7.90 -4.74
C THR A 109 -2.85 8.44 -5.30
N ALA A 110 -1.99 7.58 -5.84
CA ALA A 110 -0.75 7.97 -6.50
C ALA A 110 -0.99 8.90 -7.69
N PHE A 111 -1.96 8.57 -8.56
CA PHE A 111 -2.31 9.42 -9.70
C PHE A 111 -2.99 10.72 -9.28
N ILE A 112 -3.79 10.71 -8.21
CA ILE A 112 -4.37 11.94 -7.64
C ILE A 112 -3.26 12.87 -7.14
N ARG A 113 -2.23 12.34 -6.47
CA ARG A 113 -1.14 13.13 -5.88
C ARG A 113 -0.07 13.55 -6.88
N ASN A 114 0.19 12.72 -7.88
CA ASN A 114 1.27 12.90 -8.87
C ASN A 114 0.70 12.76 -10.30
N PRO A 115 -0.03 13.78 -10.81
CA PRO A 115 -0.60 13.76 -12.17
C PRO A 115 0.44 13.45 -13.26
N GLU A 116 1.69 13.87 -13.06
CA GLU A 116 2.82 13.65 -13.94
C GLU A 116 3.25 12.18 -14.10
N LEU A 117 2.70 11.27 -13.28
CA LEU A 117 2.89 9.83 -13.48
C LEU A 117 2.11 9.31 -14.69
N LEU A 118 0.91 9.85 -14.97
CA LEU A 118 0.03 9.33 -16.03
C LEU A 118 0.66 9.35 -17.43
N PRO A 119 1.33 10.43 -17.87
CA PRO A 119 1.99 10.44 -19.17
C PRO A 119 3.13 9.43 -19.30
N LYS A 120 3.81 9.08 -18.20
CA LYS A 120 4.96 8.17 -18.21
C LYS A 120 4.58 6.71 -18.52
N PHE A 121 3.32 6.33 -18.33
CA PHE A 121 2.82 4.98 -18.59
C PHE A 121 2.10 4.83 -19.94
N LYS A 122 2.02 5.91 -20.74
CA LYS A 122 1.35 5.93 -22.04
C LYS A 122 2.32 5.81 -23.24
N SER A 123 3.56 5.38 -23.03
CA SER A 123 4.57 5.24 -24.10
C SER A 123 4.21 4.15 -25.09
#